data_AF-A0A1F6LHJ9-F1
#
_entry.id   AF-A0A1F6LHJ9-F1
#
_cell.length_a   1.000
_cell.length_b   1.000
_cell.length_c   1.000
_cell.angle_alpha   90.00
_cell.angle_beta   90.00
_cell.angle_gamma   90.00
#
_symmetry.space_group_name_H-M   'P 1'
#
loop_
_entity.id
_entity.type
_entity.pdbx_description
1 polymer ?
#
loop_
_entity_poly.entity_id
_entity_poly.type
_entity_poly.pdbx_seq_one_letter_code
_entity_poly.pdbx_strand_id
1 'polypeptide(L)'
;MPNSIIRHFHNRKRSNKRKLEPIPHPEPAKRFLDYLIYVICIITPLLILPQIWKIWTTQNAAGISLITYTGLAITNTIWIFYGIAHKEKPIIALYVSLFFINTAIAIGRLLYG
;
A
#
# COMPACT_ATOMS: atom_id res chain seq x y z
N MET A 1 25.97 19.36 -39.87
CA MET A 1 24.78 19.78 -39.09
C MET A 1 24.30 18.62 -38.20
N PRO A 2 24.72 18.52 -36.92
CA PRO A 2 24.50 17.31 -36.09
C PRO A 2 23.42 17.46 -34.99
N ASN A 3 22.43 18.35 -35.15
CA ASN A 3 21.49 18.68 -34.07
C ASN A 3 20.08 18.04 -34.18
N SER A 4 19.82 17.18 -35.17
CA SER A 4 18.50 16.55 -35.34
C SER A 4 18.31 15.29 -34.47
N ILE A 5 19.35 14.47 -34.32
CA ILE A 5 19.29 13.18 -33.62
C ILE A 5 19.00 13.37 -32.11
N ILE A 6 19.61 14.37 -31.49
CA ILE A 6 19.43 14.67 -30.06
C ILE A 6 18.00 15.11 -29.74
N ARG A 7 17.32 15.82 -30.67
CA ARG A 7 15.91 16.23 -30.50
C ARG A 7 14.95 15.02 -30.50
N HIS A 8 15.23 13.97 -31.28
CA HIS A 8 14.37 12.79 -31.33
C HIS A 8 14.40 11.98 -30.02
N PHE A 9 15.58 11.84 -29.38
CA PHE A 9 15.68 11.11 -28.11
C PHE A 9 14.96 11.81 -26.96
N HIS A 10 15.02 13.14 -26.89
CA HIS A 10 14.30 13.92 -25.87
C HIS A 10 12.78 13.84 -26.04
N ASN A 11 12.29 13.83 -27.29
CA ASN A 11 10.84 13.74 -27.57
C ASN A 11 10.27 12.36 -27.23
N ARG A 12 11.04 11.27 -27.41
CA ARG A 12 10.61 9.91 -27.00
C ARG A 12 10.40 9.81 -25.48
N LYS A 13 11.33 10.34 -24.67
CA LYS A 13 11.18 10.36 -23.19
C LYS A 13 9.98 11.20 -22.72
N ARG A 14 9.64 12.30 -23.43
CA ARG A 14 8.43 13.09 -23.16
C ARG A 14 7.13 12.41 -23.60
N SER A 15 7.14 11.68 -24.71
CA SER A 15 5.94 10.96 -25.21
C SER A 15 5.51 9.82 -24.28
N ASN A 16 6.45 9.13 -23.62
CA ASN A 16 6.12 8.09 -22.65
C ASN A 16 5.57 8.66 -21.33
N LYS A 17 6.03 9.84 -20.88
CA LYS A 17 5.41 10.56 -19.75
C LYS A 17 3.96 11.01 -20.04
N ARG A 18 3.61 11.20 -21.32
CA ARG A 18 2.25 11.55 -21.76
C ARG A 18 1.27 10.38 -21.81
N LYS A 19 1.74 9.12 -21.72
CA LYS A 19 0.88 7.93 -21.67
C LYS A 19 0.39 7.58 -20.26
N LEU A 20 0.91 8.25 -19.24
CA LEU A 20 0.34 8.16 -17.89
C LEU A 20 -0.90 9.06 -17.88
N GLU A 21 -2.07 8.47 -17.64
CA GLU A 21 -3.30 9.24 -17.50
C GLU A 21 -3.08 10.30 -16.39
N PRO A 22 -3.42 11.57 -16.64
CA PRO A 22 -3.21 12.62 -15.64
C PRO A 22 -4.08 12.33 -14.42
N ILE A 23 -3.46 12.29 -13.23
CA ILE A 23 -4.17 12.27 -11.95
C ILE A 23 -4.35 13.74 -11.53
N PRO A 24 -5.58 14.24 -11.31
CA PRO A 24 -6.88 13.55 -11.36
C PRO A 24 -7.42 13.32 -12.78
N HIS A 25 -8.03 12.16 -13.02
CA HIS A 25 -8.52 11.75 -14.35
C HIS A 25 -9.66 12.67 -14.87
N PRO A 26 -9.76 12.98 -16.18
CA PRO A 26 -10.82 13.82 -16.73
C PRO A 26 -12.23 13.20 -16.60
N GLU A 27 -12.33 11.87 -16.69
CA GLU A 27 -13.59 11.15 -16.47
C GLU A 27 -13.99 11.14 -14.98
N PRO A 28 -15.22 11.53 -14.64
CA PRO A 28 -15.66 11.69 -13.25
C PRO A 28 -15.60 10.38 -12.44
N ALA A 29 -15.86 9.23 -13.09
CA ALA A 29 -15.82 7.93 -12.43
C ALA A 29 -14.40 7.54 -11.97
N LYS A 30 -13.40 7.69 -12.85
CA LYS A 30 -12.00 7.42 -12.51
C LYS A 30 -11.45 8.41 -11.48
N ARG A 31 -11.83 9.69 -11.59
CA ARG A 31 -11.48 10.70 -10.58
C ARG A 31 -12.07 10.38 -9.20
N PHE A 32 -13.31 9.91 -9.15
CA PHE A 32 -13.93 9.45 -7.90
C PHE A 32 -13.15 8.27 -7.30
N LEU A 33 -12.75 7.30 -8.13
CA LEU A 33 -11.94 6.17 -7.70
C LEU A 33 -10.57 6.63 -7.16
N ASP A 34 -9.91 7.60 -7.79
CA ASP A 34 -8.65 8.17 -7.31
C ASP A 34 -8.79 8.67 -5.87
N TYR A 35 -9.83 9.47 -5.57
CA TYR A 35 -10.10 9.96 -4.22
C TYR A 35 -10.49 8.85 -3.25
N LEU A 36 -11.30 7.89 -3.69
CA LEU A 36 -11.74 6.75 -2.89
C LEU A 36 -10.54 5.94 -2.39
N ILE A 37 -9.53 5.72 -3.24
CA ILE A 37 -8.31 4.98 -2.88
C ILE A 37 -7.60 5.66 -1.71
N TYR A 38 -7.44 6.99 -1.71
CA TYR A 38 -6.81 7.69 -0.59
C TYR A 38 -7.57 7.47 0.73
N VAL A 39 -8.91 7.48 0.68
CA VAL A 39 -9.76 7.24 1.86
C VAL A 39 -9.61 5.79 2.33
N ILE A 40 -9.66 4.82 1.41
CA ILE A 40 -9.53 3.40 1.73
C ILE A 40 -8.15 3.09 2.33
N CYS A 41 -7.08 3.71 1.85
CA CYS A 41 -5.74 3.55 2.40
C CYS A 41 -5.66 3.93 3.88
N ILE A 42 -6.51 4.85 4.35
CA ILE A 42 -6.58 5.27 5.76
C ILE A 42 -7.57 4.39 6.53
N ILE A 43 -8.76 4.13 5.98
CA ILE A 43 -9.81 3.37 6.68
C ILE A 43 -9.38 1.91 6.92
N THR A 44 -8.74 1.27 5.95
CA THR A 44 -8.37 -0.15 6.01
C THR A 44 -7.58 -0.52 7.28
N PRO A 45 -6.46 0.15 7.62
CA PRO A 45 -5.74 -0.16 8.86
C PRO A 45 -6.57 0.15 10.12
N LEU A 46 -7.41 1.18 10.11
CA LEU A 46 -8.26 1.53 11.26
C LEU A 46 -9.28 0.43 11.57
N LEU A 47 -9.84 -0.21 10.56
CA LEU A 47 -10.79 -1.32 10.72
C LEU A 47 -10.17 -2.55 11.41
N ILE A 48 -8.85 -2.67 11.42
CA ILE A 48 -8.14 -3.80 12.02
C ILE A 48 -7.74 -3.50 13.48
N LEU A 49 -7.73 -2.23 13.90
CA LEU A 49 -7.41 -1.84 15.27
C LEU A 49 -8.26 -2.55 16.36
N PRO A 50 -9.57 -2.77 16.18
CA PRO A 50 -10.36 -3.53 17.16
C PRO A 50 -9.85 -4.95 17.39
N GLN A 51 -9.27 -5.60 16.36
CA GLN A 51 -8.70 -6.93 16.47
C GLN A 51 -7.44 -6.93 17.35
N ILE A 52 -6.58 -5.92 17.19
CA ILE A 52 -5.42 -5.72 18.07
C ILE A 52 -5.91 -5.46 19.49
N TRP A 53 -6.81 -4.50 19.66
CA TRP A 53 -7.34 -4.13 20.97
C TRP A 53 -7.92 -5.34 21.71
N LYS A 54 -8.71 -6.18 21.02
CA LYS A 54 -9.26 -7.41 21.59
C LYS A 54 -8.17 -8.34 22.09
N ILE A 55 -7.18 -8.68 21.27
CA ILE A 55 -6.10 -9.61 21.66
C ILE A 55 -5.36 -9.13 22.90
N TRP A 56 -4.99 -7.86 22.94
CA TRP A 56 -4.14 -7.30 24.00
C TRP A 56 -4.92 -6.99 25.28
N THR A 57 -6.24 -6.75 25.21
CA THR A 57 -7.07 -6.56 26.40
C THR A 57 -7.58 -7.86 26.99
N THR A 58 -8.07 -8.78 26.16
CA THR A 58 -8.57 -10.08 26.64
C THR A 58 -7.45 -11.06 26.91
N GLN A 59 -6.21 -10.75 26.49
CA GLN A 59 -5.05 -11.64 26.55
C GLN A 59 -5.40 -13.04 26.01
N ASN A 60 -6.13 -13.06 24.90
CA ASN A 60 -6.60 -14.30 24.30
C ASN A 60 -6.58 -14.17 22.77
N ALA A 61 -5.78 -15.04 22.16
CA ALA A 61 -5.63 -15.16 20.72
C ALA A 61 -5.82 -16.61 20.25
N ALA A 62 -6.56 -17.44 20.98
CA ALA A 62 -6.71 -18.89 20.73
C ALA A 62 -7.26 -19.24 19.33
N GLY A 63 -7.97 -18.32 18.67
CA GLY A 63 -8.53 -18.50 17.32
C GLY A 63 -7.76 -17.80 16.19
N ILE A 64 -6.62 -17.18 16.48
CA ILE A 64 -5.90 -16.34 15.52
C ILE A 64 -4.80 -17.16 14.83
N SER A 65 -4.83 -17.21 13.50
CA SER A 65 -3.82 -17.96 12.72
C SER A 65 -2.49 -17.21 12.67
N LEU A 66 -1.46 -17.75 13.34
CA LEU A 66 -0.10 -17.18 13.31
C LEU A 66 0.45 -17.13 11.87
N ILE A 67 0.24 -18.20 11.09
CA ILE A 67 0.72 -18.30 9.71
C ILE A 67 0.13 -17.18 8.85
N THR A 68 -1.16 -16.88 9.04
CA THR A 68 -1.84 -15.82 8.28
C THR A 68 -1.21 -14.46 8.56
N TYR A 69 -1.07 -14.06 9.82
CA TYR A 69 -0.59 -12.71 10.16
C TYR A 69 0.90 -12.52 9.89
N THR A 70 1.72 -13.56 10.11
CA THR A 70 3.14 -13.53 9.71
C THR A 70 3.30 -13.51 8.20
N GLY A 71 2.53 -14.32 7.46
CA GLY A 71 2.51 -14.32 6.00
C GLY A 71 2.12 -12.96 5.43
N LEU A 72 1.07 -12.33 5.99
CA LEU A 72 0.65 -10.98 5.60
C LEU A 72 1.72 -9.93 5.92
N ALA A 73 2.42 -10.02 7.05
CA ALA A 73 3.53 -9.11 7.36
C ALA A 73 4.65 -9.22 6.30
N ILE A 74 5.02 -10.44 5.89
CA ILE A 74 6.01 -10.67 4.83
C ILE A 74 5.52 -10.09 3.49
N THR A 75 4.27 -10.35 3.12
CA THR A 75 3.66 -9.81 1.89
C THR A 75 3.63 -8.29 1.90
N ASN A 76 3.31 -7.66 3.04
CA ASN A 76 3.32 -6.21 3.18
C ASN A 76 4.70 -5.62 2.88
N THR A 77 5.78 -6.27 3.32
CA THR A 77 7.15 -5.85 2.99
C THR A 77 7.41 -5.80 1.49
N ILE A 78 6.93 -6.80 0.74
CA ILE A 78 7.05 -6.83 -0.73
C ILE A 78 6.28 -5.65 -1.35
N TRP A 79 5.05 -5.38 -0.89
CA TRP A 79 4.26 -4.24 -1.36
C TRP A 79 4.85 -2.88 -1.02
N ILE A 80 5.51 -2.75 0.14
CA ILE A 80 6.24 -1.54 0.52
C ILE A 80 7.36 -1.28 -0.49
N PHE A 81 8.17 -2.30 -0.81
CA PHE A 81 9.23 -2.17 -1.82
C PHE A 81 8.67 -1.84 -3.19
N TYR A 82 7.55 -2.46 -3.58
CA TYR A 82 6.85 -2.14 -4.82
C TYR A 82 6.41 -0.66 -4.86
N GLY A 83 5.77 -0.19 -3.80
CA GLY A 83 5.31 1.20 -3.67
C GLY A 83 6.47 2.20 -3.73
N ILE A 84 7.60 1.89 -3.08
CA ILE A 84 8.83 2.71 -3.15
C ILE A 84 9.37 2.76 -4.58
N ALA A 85 9.49 1.61 -5.25
CA ALA A 85 9.99 1.53 -6.63
C ALA A 85 9.13 2.33 -7.62
N HIS A 86 7.81 2.35 -7.42
CA HIS A 86 6.86 3.08 -8.27
C HIS A 86 6.53 4.50 -7.78
N LYS A 87 7.06 4.90 -6.61
CA LYS A 87 6.82 6.21 -5.96
C LYS A 87 5.34 6.45 -5.58
N GLU A 88 4.62 5.39 -5.28
CA GLU A 88 3.19 5.42 -4.92
C GLU A 88 3.01 5.61 -3.41
N LYS A 89 2.97 6.87 -2.96
CA LYS A 89 2.88 7.21 -1.53
C LYS A 89 1.69 6.56 -0.79
N PRO A 90 0.47 6.49 -1.35
CA PRO A 90 -0.67 5.89 -0.66
C PRO A 90 -0.49 4.40 -0.40
N ILE A 91 0.09 3.69 -1.37
CA ILE A 91 0.43 2.26 -1.26
C ILE A 91 1.45 2.07 -0.15
N ILE A 92 2.52 2.86 -0.14
CA ILE A 92 3.55 2.78 0.91
C ILE A 92 2.92 3.00 2.29
N ALA A 93 2.13 4.06 2.46
CA ALA A 93 1.51 4.36 3.75
C ALA A 93 0.60 3.23 4.24
N LEU A 94 -0.28 2.72 3.37
CA LEU A 94 -1.19 1.61 3.69
C LEU A 94 -0.41 0.36 4.14
N TYR A 95 0.55 -0.09 3.34
CA TYR A 95 1.24 -1.35 3.62
C TYR A 95 2.24 -1.25 4.78
N VAL A 96 2.82 -0.07 5.04
CA VAL A 96 3.59 0.18 6.27
C VAL A 96 2.68 0.06 7.50
N SER A 97 1.51 0.70 7.49
CA SER A 97 0.55 0.59 8.60
C SER A 97 0.11 -0.86 8.83
N LEU A 98 -0.23 -1.58 7.75
CA LEU A 98 -0.62 -2.98 7.82
C LEU A 98 0.52 -3.89 8.29
N PHE A 99 1.78 -3.60 7.94
CA PHE A 99 2.94 -4.35 8.42
C PHE A 99 3.01 -4.34 9.95
N PHE A 100 2.91 -3.16 10.57
CA PHE A 100 2.94 -3.04 12.03
C PHE A 100 1.73 -3.69 12.68
N ILE A 101 0.54 -3.50 12.10
CA ILE A 101 -0.70 -4.10 12.62
C ILE A 101 -0.62 -5.63 12.60
N ASN A 102 -0.25 -6.22 11.46
CA ASN A 102 -0.18 -7.68 11.32
C ASN A 102 0.93 -8.27 12.22
N THR A 103 2.05 -7.57 12.36
CA THR A 103 3.12 -7.95 13.29
C THR A 103 2.64 -7.92 14.74
N ALA A 104 1.91 -6.88 15.15
CA ALA A 104 1.33 -6.80 16.50
C ALA A 104 0.33 -7.93 16.78
N ILE A 105 -0.45 -8.33 15.78
CA ILE A 105 -1.38 -9.48 15.89
C ILE A 105 -0.60 -10.79 15.99
N ALA A 106 0.44 -10.99 15.17
CA ALA A 106 1.28 -12.18 15.22
C ALA A 106 1.98 -12.32 16.58
N ILE A 107 2.52 -11.22 17.12
CA ILE A 107 3.10 -11.18 18.47
C ILE A 107 2.05 -11.50 19.52
N GLY A 108 0.87 -10.88 19.46
CA GLY A 108 -0.22 -11.17 20.37
C GLY A 108 -0.64 -12.65 20.32
N ARG A 109 -0.64 -13.27 19.13
CA ARG A 109 -0.86 -14.71 18.97
C ARG A 109 0.23 -15.56 19.60
N LEU A 110 1.50 -15.15 19.56
CA LEU A 110 2.59 -15.88 20.22
C LEU A 110 2.52 -15.80 21.75
N LEU A 111 2.06 -14.68 22.30
CA LEU A 111 2.03 -14.44 23.74
C LEU A 111 0.76 -14.95 24.42
N TYR A 112 -0.38 -14.87 23.74
CA TYR A 112 -1.72 -15.10 24.30
C TYR A 112 -2.49 -16.23 23.61
N GLY A 113 -1.77 -17.08 22.88
CA GLY A 113 -2.32 -18.11 22.01
C GLY A 113 -2.22 -19.53 22.54
#